data_AF-A0A9E2R949-F1
#
_entry.id   AF-A0A9E2R949-F1
#
_cell.length_a   1.000
_cell.length_b   1.000
_cell.length_c   1.000
_cell.angle_alpha   90.00
_cell.angle_beta   90.00
_cell.angle_gamma   90.00
#
_symmetry.space_group_name_H-M   'P 1'
#
loop_
_entity.id
_entity.type
_entity.pdbx_description
1 polymer ?
#
loop_
_entity_poly.entity_id
_entity_poly.type
_entity_poly.pdbx_seq_one_letter_code
_entity_poly.pdbx_strand_id
1 'polypeptide(L)'
;WRLYVDENQDNVPQSFGPNEWVHGSLDFDGNNRSNWDINQDLARSLLWSFGGKTAGIWKCPADRSSVKYKGVIYPRVRSISMDAWFNSTDVENFGSGFRVYKKLADLVDPGPARTWVFMDEREDSINDGELVVGMTGYPDRPAQWMLVDYPASYHNGAAGLAFADGHSEIRKWQDPRTTPALKQGQSLSLNIASPNNPDMYWLMDRTTRRAR
;
A
#
# COMPACT_ATOMS: atom_id res chain seq x y z
N TRP A 1 8.83 10.16 -4.14
CA TRP A 1 9.57 8.91 -4.43
C TRP A 1 10.44 9.05 -5.68
N ARG A 2 9.97 9.62 -6.81
CA ARG A 2 10.84 9.84 -8.00
C ARG A 2 12.12 10.64 -7.71
N LEU A 3 12.02 11.76 -6.98
CA LEU A 3 13.22 12.53 -6.57
C LEU A 3 14.22 11.67 -5.76
N TYR A 4 13.73 10.75 -4.92
CA TYR A 4 14.59 9.81 -4.20
C TYR A 4 15.30 8.86 -5.17
N VAL A 5 14.58 8.33 -6.16
CA VAL A 5 15.15 7.43 -7.18
C VAL A 5 16.24 8.12 -8.00
N ASP A 6 15.99 9.37 -8.40
CA ASP A 6 16.95 10.19 -9.15
C ASP A 6 18.27 10.39 -8.37
N GLU A 7 18.17 10.59 -7.05
CA GLU A 7 19.34 10.74 -6.15
C GLU A 7 19.95 9.39 -5.72
N ASN A 8 19.27 8.27 -5.93
CA ASN A 8 19.66 6.96 -5.44
C ASN A 8 20.01 5.97 -6.56
N GLN A 9 20.61 6.46 -7.64
CA GLN A 9 21.13 5.65 -8.76
C GLN A 9 20.06 4.71 -9.37
N ASP A 10 18.85 5.23 -9.56
CA ASP A 10 17.71 4.51 -10.12
C ASP A 10 17.09 3.45 -9.19
N ASN A 11 17.61 3.26 -7.97
CA ASN A 11 17.08 2.28 -7.02
C ASN A 11 15.79 2.80 -6.37
N VAL A 12 14.74 1.98 -6.38
CA VAL A 12 13.50 2.27 -5.66
C VAL A 12 13.69 2.01 -4.15
N PRO A 13 13.01 2.76 -3.27
CA PRO A 13 13.01 2.42 -1.85
C PRO A 13 12.35 1.05 -1.65
N GLN A 14 12.72 0.30 -0.60
CA GLN A 14 12.01 -0.93 -0.30
C GLN A 14 10.61 -0.60 0.22
N SER A 15 9.59 -1.28 -0.26
CA SER A 15 8.26 -1.24 0.34
C SER A 15 8.28 -1.92 1.72
N PHE A 16 8.98 -3.05 1.82
CA PHE A 16 9.25 -3.79 3.06
C PHE A 16 10.67 -4.37 3.07
N GLY A 17 11.35 -4.28 4.21
CA GLY A 17 12.69 -4.82 4.41
C GLY A 17 13.61 -3.92 5.25
N PRO A 18 14.92 -4.25 5.32
CA PRO A 18 15.86 -3.52 6.19
C PRO A 18 15.98 -2.01 5.87
N ASN A 19 15.78 -1.61 4.61
CA ASN A 19 15.84 -0.23 4.13
C ASN A 19 14.49 0.18 3.52
N GLU A 20 13.40 -0.08 4.23
CA GLU A 20 12.06 0.31 3.80
C GLU A 20 11.80 1.81 3.84
N TRP A 21 10.90 2.25 2.97
CA TRP A 21 10.57 3.66 2.80
C TRP A 21 10.01 4.27 4.08
N VAL A 22 9.24 3.51 4.85
CA VAL A 22 8.74 3.88 6.18
C VAL A 22 8.66 2.63 7.05
N HIS A 23 9.16 2.74 8.27
CA HIS A 23 9.07 1.69 9.28
C HIS A 23 7.76 1.78 10.07
N GLY A 24 7.60 0.83 10.98
CA GLY A 24 6.59 0.88 12.03
C GLY A 24 5.35 0.09 11.67
N SER A 25 4.79 -0.58 12.68
CA SER A 25 3.55 -1.30 12.53
C SER A 25 2.40 -0.51 13.13
N LEU A 26 1.30 -0.40 12.39
CA LEU A 26 0.10 0.28 12.86
C LEU A 26 -0.95 -0.73 13.33
N ASP A 27 -1.66 -0.36 14.38
CA ASP A 27 -2.74 -1.13 14.99
C ASP A 27 -3.75 -0.16 15.64
N PHE A 28 -4.50 -0.62 16.65
CA PHE A 28 -5.42 0.22 17.41
C PHE A 28 -5.04 0.37 18.90
N ASP A 29 -3.83 -0.03 19.30
CA ASP A 29 -3.29 0.20 20.64
C ASP A 29 -2.71 1.62 20.74
N GLY A 30 -3.27 2.44 21.64
CA GLY A 30 -2.75 3.78 21.89
C GLY A 30 -1.34 3.83 22.47
N ASN A 31 -0.85 2.75 23.08
CA ASN A 31 0.53 2.67 23.57
C ASN A 31 1.55 2.47 22.44
N ASN A 32 1.11 1.96 21.29
CA ASN A 32 1.95 1.91 20.09
C ASN A 32 2.08 3.32 19.49
N ARG A 33 3.27 3.90 19.63
CA ARG A 33 3.56 5.26 19.13
C ARG A 33 3.53 5.36 17.62
N SER A 34 3.76 4.27 16.90
CA SER A 34 3.70 4.25 15.43
C SER A 34 2.33 4.71 14.93
N ASN A 35 1.28 4.50 15.72
CA ASN A 35 -0.06 4.96 15.39
C ASN A 35 -0.18 6.48 15.31
N TRP A 36 0.39 7.24 16.23
CA TRP A 36 0.02 8.65 16.41
C TRP A 36 1.20 9.64 16.46
N ASP A 37 2.43 9.15 16.62
CA ASP A 37 3.61 10.00 16.73
C ASP A 37 4.38 10.04 15.40
N ILE A 38 4.31 11.19 14.71
CA ILE A 38 5.01 11.42 13.44
C ILE A 38 6.52 11.18 13.55
N ASN A 39 7.13 11.45 14.72
CA ASN A 39 8.57 11.30 14.92
C ASN A 39 9.03 9.86 15.18
N GLN A 40 8.07 8.95 15.38
CA GLN A 40 8.36 7.53 15.55
C GLN A 40 8.83 6.93 14.21
N ASP A 41 8.08 7.16 13.13
CA ASP A 41 8.35 6.51 11.83
C ASP A 41 8.39 7.49 10.65
N LEU A 42 7.36 8.31 10.45
CA LEU A 42 7.24 9.17 9.25
C LEU A 42 8.41 10.14 9.10
N ALA A 43 8.83 10.79 10.19
CA ALA A 43 9.96 11.73 10.17
C ALA A 43 11.32 11.05 9.91
N ARG A 44 11.38 9.72 10.02
CA ARG A 44 12.56 8.88 9.76
C ARG A 44 12.51 8.21 8.39
N SER A 45 11.40 8.36 7.67
CA SER A 45 11.25 7.82 6.33
C SER A 45 12.35 8.29 5.37
N LEU A 46 12.77 7.39 4.48
CA LEU A 46 13.62 7.70 3.33
C LEU A 46 13.03 8.81 2.43
N LEU A 47 11.70 8.94 2.41
CA LEU A 47 10.98 9.91 1.59
C LEU A 47 10.65 11.21 2.33
N TRP A 48 10.95 11.32 3.63
CA TRP A 48 10.54 12.47 4.46
C TRP A 48 11.02 13.81 3.90
N SER A 49 12.31 13.92 3.59
CA SER A 49 12.90 15.14 3.03
C SER A 49 12.38 15.45 1.62
N PHE A 50 12.14 14.43 0.81
CA PHE A 50 11.60 14.58 -0.55
C PHE A 50 10.13 15.00 -0.57
N GLY A 51 9.38 14.70 0.49
CA GLY A 51 8.01 15.14 0.72
C GLY A 51 7.91 16.51 1.40
N GLY A 52 8.99 17.29 1.45
CA GLY A 52 9.00 18.60 2.10
C GLY A 52 8.80 18.54 3.61
N LYS A 53 9.12 17.41 4.26
CA LYS A 53 8.98 17.19 5.71
C LYS A 53 7.56 17.45 6.23
N THR A 54 6.56 17.04 5.45
CA THR A 54 5.15 17.27 5.75
C THR A 54 4.41 15.96 5.98
N ALA A 55 3.78 15.80 7.14
CA ALA A 55 3.03 14.59 7.47
C ALA A 55 1.72 14.44 6.70
N GLY A 56 1.13 15.54 6.21
CA GLY A 56 -0.17 15.54 5.54
C GLY A 56 -0.25 14.72 4.24
N ILE A 57 0.88 14.38 3.61
CA ILE A 57 0.91 13.56 2.37
C ILE A 57 0.90 12.05 2.66
N TRP A 58 1.00 11.65 3.92
CA TRP A 58 1.07 10.24 4.36
C TRP A 58 -0.30 9.66 4.71
N LYS A 59 -1.34 10.49 4.77
CA LYS A 59 -2.67 10.09 5.18
C LYS A 59 -3.70 10.71 4.26
N CYS A 60 -4.63 9.89 3.80
CA CYS A 60 -5.82 10.36 3.11
C CYS A 60 -6.62 11.29 4.04
N PRO A 61 -7.01 12.49 3.60
CA PRO A 61 -7.87 13.38 4.40
C PRO A 61 -9.23 12.78 4.76
N ALA A 62 -9.69 11.77 4.02
CA ALA A 62 -10.94 11.06 4.28
C ALA A 62 -10.78 9.90 5.28
N ASP A 63 -9.56 9.52 5.64
CA ASP A 63 -9.32 8.57 6.71
C ASP A 63 -9.55 9.22 8.08
N ARG A 64 -10.49 8.66 8.85
CA ARG A 64 -10.87 9.13 10.19
C ARG A 64 -10.33 8.28 11.33
N SER A 65 -9.45 7.33 11.00
CA SER A 65 -8.84 6.42 11.96
C SER A 65 -8.12 7.15 13.09
N SER A 66 -8.27 6.63 14.30
CA SER A 66 -7.68 7.22 15.51
C SER A 66 -7.41 6.16 16.57
N VAL A 67 -6.55 6.50 17.52
CA VAL A 67 -6.26 5.69 18.71
C VAL A 67 -6.37 6.54 19.97
N LYS A 68 -6.62 5.91 21.13
CA LYS A 68 -6.71 6.59 22.42
C LYS A 68 -5.46 6.33 23.25
N TYR A 69 -4.66 7.36 23.47
CA TYR A 69 -3.46 7.30 24.32
C TYR A 69 -3.61 8.23 25.53
N LYS A 70 -3.46 7.66 26.74
CA LYS A 70 -3.58 8.40 28.02
C LYS A 70 -4.84 9.27 28.13
N GLY A 71 -5.96 8.77 27.64
CA GLY A 71 -7.24 9.48 27.69
C GLY A 71 -7.51 10.45 26.54
N VAL A 72 -6.50 10.74 25.69
CA VAL A 72 -6.61 11.64 24.55
C VAL A 72 -6.74 10.83 23.25
N ILE A 73 -7.62 11.27 22.36
CA ILE A 73 -7.79 10.68 21.02
C ILE A 73 -6.80 11.37 20.08
N TYR A 74 -5.98 10.58 19.41
CA TYR A 74 -5.06 11.04 18.38
C TYR A 74 -5.43 10.43 17.02
N PRO A 75 -5.44 11.21 15.94
CA PRO A 75 -5.58 10.64 14.60
C PRO A 75 -4.39 9.72 14.30
N ARG A 76 -4.61 8.62 13.57
CA ARG A 76 -3.48 7.79 13.12
C ARG A 76 -2.68 8.53 12.05
N VAL A 77 -1.36 8.35 12.03
CA VAL A 77 -0.43 9.18 11.23
C VAL A 77 -0.40 8.86 9.73
N ARG A 78 -0.83 7.66 9.32
CA ARG A 78 -0.70 7.19 7.93
C ARG A 78 -1.88 6.32 7.51
N SER A 79 -2.22 6.40 6.23
CA SER A 79 -3.16 5.52 5.53
C SER A 79 -2.73 5.26 4.08
N ILE A 80 -1.48 5.58 3.75
CA ILE A 80 -0.88 5.38 2.43
C ILE A 80 0.14 4.27 2.54
N SER A 81 0.06 3.31 1.63
CA SER A 81 0.97 2.17 1.53
C SER A 81 1.61 2.12 0.15
N MET A 82 2.85 1.62 0.11
CA MET A 82 3.58 1.40 -1.14
C MET A 82 3.20 0.05 -1.77
N ASP A 83 3.24 -0.06 -3.09
CA ASP A 83 3.15 -1.36 -3.75
C ASP A 83 4.26 -2.29 -3.27
N ALA A 84 3.87 -3.42 -2.66
CA ALA A 84 4.80 -4.42 -2.16
C ALA A 84 5.76 -4.93 -3.25
N TRP A 85 5.39 -4.86 -4.53
CA TRP A 85 6.26 -5.29 -5.61
C TRP A 85 7.43 -4.32 -5.87
N PHE A 86 7.53 -3.21 -5.15
CA PHE A 86 8.69 -2.31 -5.11
C PHE A 86 9.70 -2.75 -4.05
N ASN A 87 10.55 -3.69 -4.43
CA ASN A 87 11.73 -4.11 -3.66
C ASN A 87 11.41 -4.64 -2.24
N SER A 88 10.20 -5.19 -2.03
CA SER A 88 9.89 -6.00 -0.86
C SER A 88 10.73 -7.27 -0.82
N THR A 89 11.00 -7.74 0.40
CA THR A 89 11.68 -9.01 0.66
C THR A 89 10.74 -10.22 0.78
N ASP A 90 9.41 -10.06 0.78
CA ASP A 90 8.47 -11.16 1.08
C ASP A 90 7.41 -11.46 -0.01
N VAL A 91 7.31 -10.64 -1.06
CA VAL A 91 6.35 -10.78 -2.18
C VAL A 91 6.41 -12.12 -2.94
N GLU A 92 7.51 -12.86 -2.82
CA GLU A 92 7.63 -14.20 -3.41
C GLU A 92 6.55 -15.16 -2.86
N ASN A 93 6.11 -14.98 -1.61
CA ASN A 93 5.02 -15.75 -0.99
C ASN A 93 3.64 -15.45 -1.60
N PHE A 94 3.51 -14.31 -2.27
CA PHE A 94 2.24 -13.81 -2.80
C PHE A 94 2.15 -13.87 -4.33
N GLY A 95 3.23 -14.29 -5.01
CA GLY A 95 3.27 -14.39 -6.46
C GLY A 95 4.62 -14.85 -7.01
N SER A 96 5.01 -16.09 -6.72
CA SER A 96 6.30 -16.62 -7.19
C SER A 96 6.50 -16.47 -8.71
N GLY A 97 7.69 -16.01 -9.08
CA GLY A 97 8.09 -15.78 -10.47
C GLY A 97 7.58 -14.48 -11.10
N PHE A 98 6.97 -13.59 -10.32
CA PHE A 98 6.68 -12.21 -10.74
C PHE A 98 7.88 -11.29 -10.46
N ARG A 99 7.98 -10.22 -11.24
CA ARG A 99 9.09 -9.27 -11.14
C ARG A 99 8.93 -8.42 -9.88
N VAL A 100 9.95 -8.42 -9.05
CA VAL A 100 10.15 -7.43 -7.99
C VAL A 100 10.93 -6.26 -8.59
N TYR A 101 10.36 -5.06 -8.57
CA TYR A 101 10.99 -3.86 -9.07
C TYR A 101 12.02 -3.37 -8.06
N LYS A 102 13.31 -3.45 -8.40
CA LYS A 102 14.43 -2.96 -7.58
C LYS A 102 14.93 -1.61 -8.08
N LYS A 103 14.68 -1.32 -9.35
CA LYS A 103 15.00 -0.07 -10.02
C LYS A 103 13.82 0.47 -10.80
N LEU A 104 13.77 1.78 -11.03
CA LEU A 104 12.75 2.39 -11.87
C LEU A 104 12.82 1.84 -13.30
N ALA A 105 14.03 1.55 -13.81
CA ALA A 105 14.21 0.88 -15.10
C ALA A 105 13.58 -0.53 -15.19
N ASP A 106 13.23 -1.17 -14.07
CA ASP A 106 12.57 -2.50 -14.09
C ASP A 106 11.09 -2.41 -14.52
N LEU A 107 10.50 -1.22 -14.50
CA LEU A 107 9.10 -0.93 -14.84
C LEU A 107 8.85 -0.95 -16.36
N VAL A 108 9.25 -2.01 -17.04
CA VAL A 108 9.09 -2.17 -18.50
C VAL A 108 7.76 -2.79 -18.90
N ASP A 109 7.16 -3.57 -18.02
CA ASP A 109 5.89 -4.29 -18.23
C ASP A 109 5.19 -4.39 -16.86
N PRO A 110 4.01 -3.77 -16.65
CA PRO A 110 3.13 -3.15 -17.64
C PRO A 110 3.49 -1.73 -18.10
N GLY A 111 4.61 -1.18 -17.63
CA GLY A 111 5.09 0.17 -17.92
C GLY A 111 4.71 1.16 -16.81
N PRO A 112 5.42 2.31 -16.68
CA PRO A 112 5.25 3.20 -15.53
C PRO A 112 3.83 3.81 -15.43
N ALA A 113 3.17 4.05 -16.56
CA ALA A 113 1.81 4.58 -16.59
C ALA A 113 0.74 3.54 -16.21
N ARG A 114 1.11 2.27 -16.04
CA ARG A 114 0.19 1.21 -15.60
C ARG A 114 0.62 0.54 -14.30
N THR A 115 1.70 1.00 -13.67
CA THR A 115 2.15 0.48 -12.37
C THR A 115 1.84 1.52 -11.30
N TRP A 116 1.00 1.17 -10.32
CA TRP A 116 0.79 2.04 -9.17
C TRP A 116 1.98 1.96 -8.21
N VAL A 117 2.19 2.99 -7.40
CA VAL A 117 3.29 3.08 -6.41
C VAL A 117 2.74 3.30 -5.02
N PHE A 118 1.75 4.17 -4.89
CA PHE A 118 1.09 4.46 -3.62
C PHE A 118 -0.42 4.32 -3.76
N MET A 119 -1.05 3.80 -2.72
CA MET A 119 -2.50 3.66 -2.64
C MET A 119 -2.98 3.96 -1.23
N ASP A 120 -4.19 4.51 -1.13
CA ASP A 120 -4.89 4.55 0.15
C ASP A 120 -5.16 3.12 0.62
N GLU A 121 -4.67 2.76 1.79
CA GLU A 121 -4.98 1.50 2.46
C GLU A 121 -5.98 1.74 3.59
N ARG A 122 -6.83 0.74 3.79
CA ARG A 122 -7.91 0.76 4.75
C ARG A 122 -7.40 0.69 6.20
N GLU A 123 -8.00 1.44 7.12
CA GLU A 123 -7.53 1.59 8.51
C GLU A 123 -7.44 0.28 9.30
N ASP A 124 -8.32 -0.67 9.02
CA ASP A 124 -8.38 -1.98 9.69
C ASP A 124 -7.49 -3.03 9.00
N SER A 125 -6.89 -2.70 7.84
CA SER A 125 -5.95 -3.52 7.06
C SER A 125 -4.50 -3.12 7.29
N ILE A 126 -4.23 -1.82 7.18
CA ILE A 126 -2.88 -1.26 7.16
C ILE A 126 -2.12 -1.60 8.45
N ASN A 127 -1.10 -2.42 8.27
CA ASN A 127 -0.27 -2.98 9.33
C ASN A 127 1.18 -2.49 9.23
N ASP A 128 1.74 -2.28 8.04
CA ASP A 128 3.10 -1.80 7.78
C ASP A 128 3.16 -0.89 6.54
N GLY A 129 4.35 -0.64 6.01
CA GLY A 129 4.62 0.29 4.93
C GLY A 129 4.06 -0.12 3.56
N GLU A 130 3.65 -1.37 3.37
CA GLU A 130 3.28 -1.87 2.06
C GLU A 130 1.85 -2.39 1.97
N LEU A 131 1.37 -2.49 0.74
CA LEU A 131 0.11 -3.13 0.40
C LEU A 131 0.40 -4.19 -0.64
N VAL A 132 0.08 -5.43 -0.30
CA VAL A 132 0.30 -6.59 -1.13
C VAL A 132 -0.90 -6.84 -2.03
N VAL A 133 -0.67 -6.76 -3.34
CA VAL A 133 -1.56 -7.37 -4.33
C VAL A 133 -1.00 -8.74 -4.67
N GLY A 134 -1.67 -9.79 -4.19
CA GLY A 134 -1.32 -11.17 -4.51
C GLY A 134 -1.48 -11.44 -6.01
N MET A 135 -0.50 -12.10 -6.62
CA MET A 135 -0.45 -12.39 -8.07
C MET A 135 -0.74 -13.87 -8.39
N THR A 136 -0.98 -14.70 -7.37
CA THR A 136 -1.36 -16.10 -7.55
C THR A 136 -2.62 -16.22 -8.43
N GLY A 137 -2.48 -16.94 -9.53
CA GLY A 137 -3.56 -17.17 -10.49
C GLY A 137 -3.78 -16.06 -11.51
N TYR A 138 -3.02 -14.96 -11.48
CA TYR A 138 -3.06 -13.96 -12.54
C TYR A 138 -2.42 -14.51 -13.84
N PRO A 139 -3.00 -14.26 -15.03
CA PRO A 139 -4.26 -13.55 -15.28
C PRO A 139 -5.48 -14.47 -15.44
N ASP A 140 -5.31 -15.79 -15.48
CA ASP A 140 -6.24 -16.73 -16.11
C ASP A 140 -6.82 -17.80 -15.18
N ARG A 141 -6.44 -17.81 -13.89
CA ARG A 141 -6.97 -18.73 -12.87
C ARG A 141 -7.71 -17.97 -11.77
N PRO A 142 -8.85 -17.34 -12.09
CA PRO A 142 -9.57 -16.45 -11.17
C PRO A 142 -10.10 -17.13 -9.92
N ALA A 143 -10.22 -18.46 -9.91
CA ALA A 143 -10.55 -19.23 -8.72
C ALA A 143 -9.47 -19.19 -7.62
N GLN A 144 -8.23 -18.79 -7.96
CA GLN A 144 -7.09 -18.74 -7.03
C GLN A 144 -6.82 -17.34 -6.47
N TRP A 145 -7.55 -16.31 -6.93
CA TRP A 145 -7.30 -14.93 -6.53
C TRP A 145 -7.62 -14.71 -5.06
N MET A 146 -6.78 -13.90 -4.41
CA MET A 146 -6.89 -13.55 -3.00
C MET A 146 -6.84 -12.04 -2.83
N LEU A 147 -7.59 -11.53 -1.86
CA LEU A 147 -7.44 -10.18 -1.36
C LEU A 147 -6.54 -10.27 -0.12
N VAL A 148 -5.26 -9.94 -0.30
CA VAL A 148 -4.24 -10.02 0.75
C VAL A 148 -4.45 -8.87 1.70
N ASP A 149 -4.26 -7.64 1.20
CA ASP A 149 -4.53 -6.40 1.90
C ASP A 149 -5.68 -5.64 1.24
N TYR A 150 -6.32 -4.76 1.99
CA TYR A 150 -7.53 -4.06 1.54
C TYR A 150 -7.20 -2.62 1.13
N PRO A 151 -7.42 -2.25 -0.14
CA PRO A 151 -7.44 -0.85 -0.48
C PRO A 151 -8.53 -0.13 0.31
N ALA A 152 -8.32 1.15 0.56
CA ALA A 152 -9.32 1.98 1.20
C ALA A 152 -10.58 2.12 0.34
N SER A 153 -11.66 2.55 0.97
CA SER A 153 -12.93 2.86 0.31
C SER A 153 -13.50 4.22 0.73
N TYR A 154 -12.61 5.11 1.22
CA TYR A 154 -12.96 6.39 1.82
C TYR A 154 -13.68 7.35 0.86
N HIS A 155 -13.52 7.16 -0.46
CA HIS A 155 -14.07 8.04 -1.48
C HIS A 155 -15.34 7.46 -2.12
N ASN A 156 -16.38 7.20 -1.33
CA ASN A 156 -17.65 6.61 -1.79
C ASN A 156 -17.45 5.23 -2.46
N GLY A 157 -16.73 4.34 -1.76
CA GLY A 157 -16.37 3.02 -2.28
C GLY A 157 -15.15 3.04 -3.20
N ALA A 158 -14.30 4.07 -3.12
CA ALA A 158 -13.12 4.23 -3.96
C ALA A 158 -11.86 4.56 -3.14
N ALA A 159 -10.69 4.28 -3.74
CA ALA A 159 -9.37 4.68 -3.26
C ALA A 159 -8.68 5.61 -4.27
N GLY A 160 -7.78 6.47 -3.78
CA GLY A 160 -6.79 7.16 -4.59
C GLY A 160 -5.56 6.27 -4.84
N LEU A 161 -5.00 6.37 -6.04
CA LEU A 161 -3.76 5.72 -6.45
C LEU A 161 -2.84 6.75 -7.12
N ALA A 162 -1.54 6.64 -6.85
CA ALA A 162 -0.50 7.37 -7.58
C ALA A 162 0.34 6.38 -8.40
N PHE A 163 0.55 6.71 -9.68
CA PHE A 163 1.22 5.84 -10.64
C PHE A 163 2.68 6.19 -10.84
N ALA A 164 3.43 5.23 -11.37
CA ALA A 164 4.86 5.32 -11.46
C ALA A 164 5.31 6.39 -12.47
N ASP A 165 4.49 6.78 -13.45
CA ASP A 165 4.73 7.92 -14.36
C ASP A 165 4.45 9.31 -13.73
N GLY A 166 3.84 9.35 -12.55
CA GLY A 166 3.50 10.58 -11.82
C GLY A 166 2.04 11.01 -11.90
N HIS A 167 1.17 10.33 -12.64
CA HIS A 167 -0.28 10.64 -12.60
C HIS A 167 -0.97 10.02 -11.38
N SER A 168 -2.24 10.35 -11.19
CA SER A 168 -3.06 9.77 -10.13
C SER A 168 -4.46 9.43 -10.66
N GLU A 169 -5.06 8.39 -10.09
CA GLU A 169 -6.43 7.96 -10.41
C GLU A 169 -7.24 7.79 -9.12
N ILE A 170 -8.57 7.89 -9.25
CA ILE A 170 -9.51 7.42 -8.23
C ILE A 170 -10.21 6.18 -8.80
N ARG A 171 -10.09 5.04 -8.12
CA ARG A 171 -10.70 3.79 -8.54
C ARG A 171 -11.85 3.42 -7.61
N LYS A 172 -13.07 3.40 -8.17
CA LYS A 172 -14.25 2.86 -7.49
C LYS A 172 -14.28 1.34 -7.59
N TRP A 173 -14.40 0.70 -6.44
CA TRP A 173 -14.47 -0.75 -6.31
C TRP A 173 -15.86 -1.26 -6.71
N GLN A 174 -15.87 -2.43 -7.34
CA GLN A 174 -17.07 -3.04 -7.92
C GLN A 174 -17.54 -4.24 -7.11
N ASP A 175 -16.62 -4.95 -6.46
CA ASP A 175 -16.93 -6.14 -5.68
C ASP A 175 -17.13 -5.79 -4.20
N PRO A 176 -18.26 -6.15 -3.57
CA PRO A 176 -18.49 -5.91 -2.14
C PRO A 176 -17.41 -6.53 -1.22
N ARG A 177 -16.70 -7.56 -1.69
CA ARG A 177 -15.59 -8.18 -0.94
C ARG A 177 -14.37 -7.26 -0.84
N THR A 178 -14.23 -6.29 -1.73
CA THR A 178 -13.18 -5.25 -1.69
C THR A 178 -13.56 -4.14 -0.70
N THR A 179 -14.85 -3.97 -0.41
CA THR A 179 -15.37 -2.93 0.49
C THR A 179 -16.26 -3.50 1.62
N PRO A 180 -15.77 -4.45 2.43
CA PRO A 180 -16.57 -5.00 3.52
C PRO A 180 -16.94 -3.92 4.54
N ALA A 181 -17.94 -4.17 5.39
CA ALA A 181 -18.29 -3.20 6.44
C ALA A 181 -17.10 -2.93 7.37
N LEU A 182 -16.86 -1.65 7.68
CA LEU A 182 -15.77 -1.22 8.54
C LEU A 182 -16.16 -1.26 10.00
N LYS A 183 -15.28 -1.83 10.84
CA LYS A 183 -15.42 -1.87 12.29
C LYS A 183 -14.32 -1.03 12.91
N GLN A 184 -14.68 0.15 13.39
CA GLN A 184 -13.71 1.09 13.97
C GLN A 184 -12.96 0.45 15.14
N GLY A 185 -11.64 0.65 15.19
CA GLY A 185 -10.81 0.17 16.28
C GLY A 185 -10.52 -1.34 16.25
N GLN A 186 -10.84 -2.04 15.15
CA GLN A 186 -10.66 -3.49 15.03
C GLN A 186 -9.99 -3.83 13.71
N SER A 187 -8.89 -4.58 13.74
CA SER A 187 -8.29 -5.13 12.54
C SER A 187 -9.21 -6.16 11.89
N LEU A 188 -9.21 -6.22 10.56
CA LEU A 188 -9.93 -7.24 9.81
C LEU A 188 -9.02 -8.42 9.43
N SER A 189 -9.64 -9.53 9.03
CA SER A 189 -8.88 -10.68 8.52
C SER A 189 -8.33 -10.39 7.12
N LEU A 190 -7.01 -10.52 6.99
CA LEU A 190 -6.25 -10.42 5.76
C LEU A 190 -6.14 -11.79 5.07
N ASN A 191 -5.58 -11.82 3.86
CA ASN A 191 -5.32 -13.07 3.13
C ASN A 191 -6.60 -13.90 2.89
N ILE A 192 -7.65 -13.26 2.40
CA ILE A 192 -8.93 -13.94 2.13
C ILE A 192 -9.05 -14.38 0.67
N ALA A 193 -9.72 -15.51 0.45
CA ALA A 193 -10.08 -15.93 -0.90
C ALA A 193 -11.03 -14.90 -1.54
N SER A 194 -10.70 -14.45 -2.75
CA SER A 194 -11.50 -13.48 -3.50
C SER A 194 -11.68 -13.94 -4.96
N PRO A 195 -12.21 -15.15 -5.18
CA PRO A 195 -12.26 -15.73 -6.52
C PRO A 195 -13.15 -14.91 -7.45
N ASN A 196 -12.72 -14.73 -8.70
CA ASN A 196 -13.42 -13.96 -9.73
C ASN A 196 -13.72 -12.50 -9.35
N ASN A 197 -12.96 -11.92 -8.41
CA ASN A 197 -13.14 -10.51 -8.04
C ASN A 197 -12.60 -9.59 -9.16
N PRO A 198 -13.45 -8.78 -9.82
CA PRO A 198 -13.01 -7.88 -10.90
C PRO A 198 -12.05 -6.78 -10.43
N ASP A 199 -12.12 -6.37 -9.16
CA ASP A 199 -11.18 -5.40 -8.59
C ASP A 199 -9.80 -6.01 -8.40
N MET A 200 -9.72 -7.30 -8.03
CA MET A 200 -8.44 -8.00 -7.97
C MET A 200 -7.79 -8.11 -9.34
N TYR A 201 -8.54 -8.44 -10.39
CA TYR A 201 -8.00 -8.43 -11.76
C TYR A 201 -7.46 -7.04 -12.14
N TRP A 202 -8.22 -5.99 -11.84
CA TRP A 202 -7.82 -4.62 -12.15
C TRP A 202 -6.54 -4.21 -11.42
N LEU A 203 -6.41 -4.58 -10.14
CA LEU A 203 -5.22 -4.36 -9.32
C LEU A 203 -4.04 -5.16 -9.86
N MET A 204 -4.17 -6.48 -10.04
CA MET A 204 -3.09 -7.34 -10.56
C MET A 204 -2.59 -6.87 -11.93
N ASP A 205 -3.49 -6.45 -12.84
CA ASP A 205 -3.13 -5.90 -14.14
C ASP A 205 -2.30 -4.60 -14.02
N ARG A 206 -2.35 -3.91 -12.88
CA ARG A 206 -1.61 -2.67 -12.60
C ARG A 206 -0.49 -2.81 -11.57
N THR A 207 -0.19 -4.02 -11.11
CA THR A 207 0.85 -4.25 -10.10
C THR A 207 2.15 -4.68 -10.76
N THR A 208 2.24 -5.93 -11.23
CA THR A 208 3.48 -6.49 -11.78
C THR A 208 3.24 -7.52 -12.90
N ARG A 209 4.31 -8.04 -13.50
CA ARG A 209 4.31 -9.09 -14.53
C ARG A 209 5.34 -10.17 -14.23
N ARG A 210 5.16 -11.35 -14.83
CA ARG A 210 6.14 -12.45 -14.70
C ARG A 210 7.53 -11.97 -15.13
N ALA A 211 8.54 -12.33 -14.35
CA ALA A 211 9.91 -12.23 -14.81
C ALA A 211 10.05 -13.13 -16.05
N ARG A 212 10.57 -12.58 -17.14
CA ARG A 212 10.89 -13.33 -18.36
C ARG A 212 12.29 -13.89 -18.26
#